data_AF-A0A3N5TSC7-F1
#
_entry.id   AF-A0A3N5TSC7-F1
#
_cell.length_a   1.000
_cell.length_b   1.000
_cell.length_c   1.000
_cell.angle_alpha   90.00
_cell.angle_beta   90.00
_cell.angle_gamma   90.00
#
_symmetry.space_group_name_H-M   'P 1'
#
loop_
_entity.id
_entity.type
_entity.pdbx_description
1 polymer ?
#
loop_
_entity_poly.entity_id
_entity_poly.type
_entity_poly.pdbx_seq_one_letter_code
_entity_poly.pdbx_strand_id
1 'polypeptide(L)'
;MVSLKELKKALLTSLWFVFLTFPILVIKVDAIERTVAWRWINSLYMATGVFTVYWLIRFYQQRKNRNQKTEVDIVPKANILHRMLQNPRQRFFFLGILGTLALIFPHFTSTYQVNVMTTALMYVMLGLGLNIVVGLAGLLDLGFVAFYAVGAYSYALLNLHFGLGFWAVLPIGGLLGALFGIILGFPVLRLRGDYLAIVTLGFGEIIRLVLENWGTFSKGPSGISNISRPGFFGMDLPLDQAIMYTYYIMVLFVIITIFVVNRLQDSRLGRAWLALREDEIACQA
;
A
#
# COMPACT_ATOMS: atom_id res chain seq x y z
N MET A 1 -5.81 23.48 33.84
CA MET A 1 -4.81 22.59 34.46
C MET A 1 -5.13 21.18 33.98
N VAL A 2 -4.13 20.44 33.50
CA VAL A 2 -4.32 19.04 33.05
C VAL A 2 -4.72 18.21 34.27
N SER A 3 -5.82 17.48 34.19
CA SER A 3 -6.32 16.66 35.31
C SER A 3 -5.33 15.51 35.59
N LEU A 4 -5.18 15.14 36.86
CA LEU A 4 -4.41 13.98 37.31
C LEU A 4 -4.80 12.69 36.56
N LYS A 5 -6.08 12.57 36.17
CA LYS A 5 -6.59 11.45 35.36
C LYS A 5 -5.99 11.40 33.95
N GLU A 6 -5.74 12.55 33.33
CA GLU A 6 -5.15 12.63 31.98
C GLU A 6 -3.66 12.35 31.98
N LEU A 7 -2.93 12.77 33.04
CA LEU A 7 -1.54 12.38 33.25
C LEU A 7 -1.39 10.86 33.42
N LYS A 8 -2.29 10.23 34.19
CA LYS A 8 -2.30 8.76 34.35
C LYS A 8 -2.55 8.05 33.02
N LYS A 9 -3.47 8.56 32.19
CA LYS A 9 -3.71 8.02 30.84
C LYS A 9 -2.50 8.18 29.93
N ALA A 10 -1.87 9.36 29.92
CA ALA A 10 -0.68 9.64 29.12
C ALA A 10 0.46 8.64 29.44
N LEU A 11 0.67 8.39 30.73
CA LEU A 11 1.69 7.46 31.23
C LEU A 11 1.36 6.00 30.85
N LEU A 12 0.08 5.61 30.95
CA LEU A 12 -0.35 4.27 30.55
C LEU A 12 -0.22 4.07 29.03
N THR A 13 -0.57 5.08 28.23
CA THR A 13 -0.40 5.04 26.77
C THR A 13 1.08 4.99 26.36
N SER A 14 1.97 5.73 27.03
CA SER A 14 3.39 5.68 26.72
C SER A 14 4.00 4.32 27.07
N LEU A 15 3.64 3.74 28.21
CA LEU A 15 4.09 2.39 28.60
C LEU A 15 3.61 1.33 27.60
N TRP A 16 2.35 1.42 27.17
CA TRP A 16 1.79 0.48 26.21
C TRP A 16 2.49 0.57 24.84
N PHE A 17 2.81 1.78 24.38
CA PHE A 17 3.60 1.99 23.17
C PHE A 17 5.04 1.46 23.28
N VAL A 18 5.68 1.64 24.43
CA VAL A 18 7.02 1.06 24.69
C VAL A 18 6.96 -0.45 24.62
N PHE A 19 5.94 -1.08 25.19
CA PHE A 19 5.75 -2.52 25.12
C PHE A 19 5.56 -3.00 23.67
N LEU A 20 4.69 -2.32 22.90
CA LEU A 20 4.42 -2.70 21.51
C LEU A 20 5.64 -2.54 20.60
N THR A 21 6.45 -1.51 20.84
CA THR A 21 7.66 -1.23 20.05
C THR A 21 8.92 -1.92 20.57
N PHE A 22 8.82 -2.63 21.71
CA PHE A 22 9.94 -3.26 22.39
C PHE A 22 10.75 -4.20 21.49
N PRO A 23 10.15 -5.13 20.72
CA PRO A 23 10.90 -6.07 19.90
C PRO A 23 11.71 -5.40 18.79
N ILE A 24 11.26 -4.22 18.35
CA ILE A 24 11.83 -3.50 17.20
C ILE A 24 12.92 -2.52 17.66
N LEU A 25 12.66 -1.80 18.74
CA LEU A 25 13.51 -0.69 19.18
C LEU A 25 14.57 -1.10 20.20
N VAL A 26 14.26 -2.09 21.05
CA VAL A 26 15.14 -2.49 22.17
C VAL A 26 16.01 -3.67 21.78
N ILE A 27 15.47 -4.62 21.01
CA ILE A 27 16.19 -5.83 20.62
C ILE A 27 16.85 -5.58 19.27
N LYS A 28 18.18 -5.49 19.25
CA LYS A 28 18.97 -5.55 18.01
C LYS A 28 19.74 -6.86 17.98
N VAL A 29 19.37 -7.76 17.07
CA VAL A 29 20.07 -9.01 16.85
C VAL A 29 21.19 -8.77 15.84
N ASP A 30 22.43 -9.03 16.25
CA ASP A 30 23.56 -9.05 15.33
C ASP A 30 23.76 -10.48 14.82
N ALA A 31 23.37 -10.71 13.57
CA ALA A 31 23.42 -12.04 12.95
C ALA A 31 24.85 -12.51 12.67
N ILE A 32 25.82 -11.60 12.63
CA ILE A 32 27.23 -11.89 12.31
C ILE A 32 27.95 -12.35 13.58
N GLU A 33 27.79 -11.60 14.67
CA GLU A 33 28.42 -11.93 15.95
C GLU A 33 27.59 -12.87 16.83
N ARG A 34 26.35 -13.19 16.43
CA ARG A 34 25.36 -13.96 17.23
C ARG A 34 25.10 -13.35 18.61
N THR A 35 25.24 -12.04 18.74
CA THR A 35 24.99 -11.31 19.99
C THR A 35 23.67 -10.56 19.91
N VAL A 36 23.02 -10.40 21.07
CA VAL A 36 21.82 -9.55 21.21
C VAL A 36 22.23 -8.27 21.92
N ALA A 37 22.24 -7.17 21.18
CA ALA A 37 22.52 -5.85 21.72
C ALA A 37 21.22 -5.21 22.26
N TRP A 38 21.19 -5.01 23.58
CA TRP A 38 20.05 -4.42 24.27
C TRP A 38 20.12 -2.89 24.26
N ARG A 39 19.21 -2.24 23.55
CA ARG A 39 19.16 -0.78 23.36
C ARG A 39 18.11 -0.13 24.27
N TRP A 40 18.26 -0.29 25.59
CA TRP A 40 17.32 0.25 26.60
C TRP A 40 17.11 1.76 26.52
N ILE A 41 18.07 2.51 25.97
CA ILE A 41 17.91 3.96 25.80
C ILE A 41 16.78 4.31 24.81
N ASN A 42 16.51 3.46 23.82
CA ASN A 42 15.49 3.69 22.81
C ASN A 42 14.07 3.59 23.39
N SER A 43 13.84 2.72 24.39
CA SER A 43 12.54 2.63 25.05
C SER A 43 12.24 3.87 25.90
N LEU A 44 13.26 4.48 26.51
CA LEU A 44 13.12 5.74 27.23
C LEU A 44 12.79 6.92 26.29
N TYR A 45 13.47 7.01 25.14
CA TYR A 45 13.12 8.00 24.11
C TYR A 45 11.69 7.81 23.58
N MET A 46 11.24 6.57 23.40
CA MET A 46 9.87 6.27 22.99
C MET A 46 8.85 6.68 24.08
N ALA A 47 9.12 6.35 25.35
CA ALA A 47 8.25 6.69 26.47
C ALA A 47 8.05 8.21 26.59
N THR A 48 9.16 8.95 26.57
CA THR A 48 9.16 10.41 26.69
C THR A 48 8.54 11.10 25.46
N GLY A 49 8.85 10.62 24.26
CA GLY A 49 8.27 11.11 23.01
C GLY A 49 6.75 10.93 22.95
N VAL A 50 6.24 9.73 23.24
CA VAL A 50 4.79 9.45 23.22
C VAL A 50 4.07 10.26 24.31
N PHE A 51 4.65 10.34 25.50
CA PHE A 51 4.10 11.13 26.60
C PHE A 51 4.01 12.62 26.27
N THR A 52 5.07 13.22 25.73
CA THR A 52 5.11 14.64 25.36
C THR A 52 4.14 14.97 24.24
N VAL A 53 4.08 14.14 23.19
CA VAL A 53 3.13 14.31 22.08
C VAL A 53 1.69 14.20 22.59
N TYR A 54 1.37 13.18 23.38
CA TYR A 54 0.03 13.02 23.96
C TYR A 54 -0.35 14.22 24.83
N TRP A 55 0.57 14.67 25.68
CA TRP A 55 0.36 15.81 26.56
C TRP A 55 0.15 17.10 25.78
N LEU A 56 0.94 17.36 24.73
CA LEU A 56 0.79 18.53 23.86
C LEU A 56 -0.56 18.53 23.12
N ILE A 57 -0.97 17.40 22.55
CA ILE A 57 -2.27 17.28 21.89
C ILE A 57 -3.41 17.58 22.86
N ARG A 58 -3.36 17.00 24.06
CA ARG A 58 -4.37 17.22 25.11
C ARG A 58 -4.37 18.66 25.61
N PHE A 59 -3.20 19.25 25.78
CA PHE A 59 -3.05 20.65 26.19
C PHE A 59 -3.67 21.60 25.16
N TYR A 60 -3.42 21.36 23.87
CA TYR A 60 -3.99 22.14 22.79
C TYR A 60 -5.52 21.98 22.69
N GLN A 61 -6.02 20.75 22.83
CA GLN A 61 -7.46 20.47 22.87
C GLN A 61 -8.18 21.13 24.06
N GLN A 62 -7.56 21.13 25.24
CA GLN A 62 -8.12 21.81 26.42
C GLN A 62 -8.16 23.32 26.25
N ARG A 63 -7.12 23.94 25.65
CA ARG A 63 -7.13 25.37 25.33
C ARG A 63 -8.24 25.72 24.32
N LYS A 64 -8.41 24.90 23.28
CA LYS A 64 -9.47 25.09 22.27
C LYS A 64 -10.87 24.93 22.87
N ASN A 65 -11.09 23.94 23.73
CA ASN A 65 -12.38 23.71 24.37
C ASN A 65 -12.70 24.72 25.50
N ARG A 66 -11.68 25.36 26.11
CA ARG A 66 -11.90 26.41 27.12
C ARG A 66 -12.48 27.71 26.52
N ASN A 67 -12.25 27.96 25.23
CA ASN A 67 -12.84 29.09 24.49
C ASN A 67 -14.21 28.78 23.88
N GLN A 68 -14.71 27.55 23.99
CA GLN A 68 -15.91 27.08 23.28
C GLN A 68 -17.02 26.64 24.24
N LYS A 69 -17.20 27.38 25.35
CA LYS A 69 -18.17 27.06 26.41
C LYS A 69 -19.57 27.68 26.20
N THR A 70 -19.87 28.17 25.00
CA THR A 70 -21.20 28.69 24.66
C THR A 70 -21.57 28.22 23.27
N GLU A 71 -22.09 27.00 23.17
CA GLU A 71 -23.24 26.59 22.34
C GLU A 71 -23.35 25.07 22.35
N VAL A 72 -24.50 24.61 22.82
CA VAL A 72 -24.95 23.23 22.69
C VAL A 72 -25.38 23.09 21.24
N ASP A 73 -24.62 22.35 20.43
CA ASP A 73 -25.12 21.89 19.14
C ASP A 73 -24.74 20.43 18.89
N ILE A 74 -25.79 19.66 18.68
CA ILE A 74 -25.81 18.25 18.31
C ILE A 74 -25.46 18.20 16.81
N VAL A 75 -24.18 18.39 16.49
CA VAL A 75 -23.64 18.06 15.16
C VAL A 75 -22.41 17.19 15.40
N PRO A 76 -22.34 15.96 14.87
CA PRO A 76 -21.13 15.16 14.98
C PRO A 76 -19.99 15.97 14.38
N LYS A 77 -18.98 16.32 15.20
CA LYS A 77 -17.80 17.09 14.79
C LYS A 77 -17.11 16.32 13.66
N ALA A 78 -17.47 16.60 12.42
CA ALA A 78 -16.78 16.10 11.25
C ALA A 78 -15.30 16.46 11.43
N ASN A 79 -14.44 15.45 11.41
CA ASN A 79 -12.99 15.59 11.59
C ASN A 79 -12.50 16.80 10.78
N ILE A 80 -11.68 17.66 11.37
CA ILE A 80 -11.16 18.88 10.73
C ILE A 80 -10.52 18.58 9.37
N LEU A 81 -9.90 17.40 9.25
CA LEU A 81 -9.39 16.82 8.00
C LEU A 81 -10.47 16.66 6.93
N HIS A 82 -11.65 16.17 7.27
CA HIS A 82 -12.76 15.97 6.34
C HIS A 82 -13.29 17.32 5.82
N ARG A 83 -13.38 18.34 6.69
CA ARG A 83 -13.82 19.69 6.29
C ARG A 83 -12.80 20.41 5.39
N MET A 84 -11.51 20.17 5.60
CA MET A 84 -10.43 20.70 4.74
C MET A 84 -10.36 19.98 3.38
N LEU A 85 -10.64 18.66 3.34
CA LEU A 85 -10.65 17.87 2.10
C LEU A 85 -11.89 18.09 1.21
N GLN A 86 -12.98 18.63 1.77
CA GLN A 86 -14.19 18.98 1.01
C GLN A 86 -13.98 20.23 0.14
N ASN A 87 -13.10 21.15 0.53
CA ASN A 87 -12.78 22.31 -0.28
C ASN A 87 -11.87 21.91 -1.46
N PRO A 88 -12.31 22.06 -2.73
CA PRO A 88 -11.54 21.57 -3.89
C PRO A 88 -10.16 22.24 -3.96
N ARG A 89 -10.07 23.56 -3.70
CA ARG A 89 -8.79 24.28 -3.67
C ARG A 89 -7.83 23.76 -2.60
N GLN A 90 -8.32 23.48 -1.38
CA GLN A 90 -7.49 22.96 -0.30
C GLN A 90 -7.09 21.51 -0.54
N ARG A 91 -7.99 20.69 -1.10
CA ARG A 91 -7.68 19.31 -1.52
C ARG A 91 -6.56 19.26 -2.55
N PHE A 92 -6.64 20.07 -3.62
CA PHE A 92 -5.57 20.15 -4.61
C PHE A 92 -4.25 20.66 -4.00
N PHE A 93 -4.32 21.62 -3.07
CA PHE A 93 -3.14 22.10 -2.35
C PHE A 93 -2.47 21.01 -1.50
N PHE A 94 -3.23 20.25 -0.71
CA PHE A 94 -2.70 19.13 0.09
C PHE A 94 -2.16 18.00 -0.78
N LEU A 95 -2.83 17.67 -1.89
CA LEU A 95 -2.33 16.69 -2.86
C LEU A 95 -1.04 17.18 -3.54
N GLY A 96 -0.96 18.48 -3.84
CA GLY A 96 0.26 19.11 -4.35
C GLY A 96 1.42 18.99 -3.37
N ILE A 97 1.19 19.31 -2.09
CA ILE A 97 2.20 19.13 -1.03
C ILE A 97 2.65 17.67 -0.94
N LEU A 98 1.72 16.73 -0.91
CA LEU A 98 2.03 15.30 -0.86
C LEU A 98 2.88 14.86 -2.07
N GLY A 99 2.50 15.31 -3.27
CA GLY A 99 3.23 15.02 -4.51
C GLY A 99 4.64 15.61 -4.48
N THR A 100 4.80 16.86 -4.03
CA THR A 100 6.12 17.49 -3.90
C THR A 100 7.01 16.78 -2.88
N LEU A 101 6.45 16.37 -1.74
CA LEU A 101 7.18 15.59 -0.74
C LEU A 101 7.64 14.25 -1.32
N ALA A 102 6.79 13.56 -2.08
CA ALA A 102 7.16 12.31 -2.74
C ALA A 102 8.31 12.52 -3.75
N LEU A 103 8.28 13.59 -4.55
CA LEU A 103 9.35 13.86 -5.52
C LEU A 103 10.70 14.18 -4.86
N ILE A 104 10.66 14.87 -3.73
CA ILE A 104 11.86 15.31 -3.00
C ILE A 104 12.43 14.18 -2.12
N PHE A 105 11.59 13.26 -1.65
CA PHE A 105 11.94 12.17 -0.74
C PHE A 105 13.27 11.44 -1.04
N PRO A 106 13.53 10.93 -2.26
CA PRO A 106 14.75 10.15 -2.54
C PRO A 106 16.05 10.97 -2.47
N HIS A 107 15.98 12.30 -2.54
CA HIS A 107 17.17 13.15 -2.45
C HIS A 107 17.68 13.33 -1.01
N PHE A 108 16.80 13.15 -0.02
CA PHE A 108 17.11 13.38 1.40
C PHE A 108 17.24 12.06 2.19
N THR A 109 17.09 10.92 1.53
CA THR A 109 17.00 9.60 2.17
C THR A 109 18.03 8.64 1.59
N SER A 110 18.34 7.57 2.34
CA SER A 110 19.29 6.56 1.87
C SER A 110 18.67 5.64 0.81
N THR A 111 19.52 5.03 -0.02
CA THR A 111 19.13 4.03 -1.03
C THR A 111 18.25 2.90 -0.46
N TYR A 112 18.48 2.48 0.79
CA TYR A 112 17.64 1.51 1.48
C TYR A 112 16.21 2.03 1.69
N GLN A 113 16.06 3.25 2.21
CA GLN A 113 14.76 3.87 2.47
C GLN A 113 13.98 4.09 1.17
N VAL A 114 14.68 4.44 0.08
CA VAL A 114 14.07 4.57 -1.26
C VAL A 114 13.54 3.23 -1.75
N ASN A 115 14.28 2.13 -1.58
CA ASN A 115 13.78 0.80 -1.95
C ASN A 115 12.56 0.39 -1.11
N VAL A 116 12.61 0.59 0.22
CA VAL A 116 11.46 0.31 1.10
C VAL A 116 10.23 1.12 0.68
N MET A 117 10.42 2.40 0.36
CA MET A 117 9.33 3.25 -0.12
C MET A 117 8.82 2.81 -1.50
N THR A 118 9.70 2.35 -2.39
CA THR A 118 9.33 1.80 -3.70
C THR A 118 8.44 0.56 -3.54
N THR A 119 8.79 -0.33 -2.61
CA THR A 119 7.96 -1.48 -2.24
C THR A 119 6.64 -1.04 -1.61
N ALA A 120 6.63 -0.01 -0.76
CA ALA A 120 5.39 0.54 -0.22
C ALA A 120 4.47 1.09 -1.33
N LEU A 121 5.01 1.83 -2.30
CA LEU A 121 4.27 2.32 -3.47
C LEU A 121 3.73 1.19 -4.33
N MET A 122 4.49 0.09 -4.49
CA MET A 122 4.01 -1.13 -5.13
C MET A 122 2.76 -1.68 -4.42
N TYR A 123 2.81 -1.82 -3.10
CA TYR A 123 1.65 -2.27 -2.32
C TYR A 123 0.46 -1.30 -2.37
N VAL A 124 0.71 0.01 -2.49
CA VAL A 124 -0.36 0.99 -2.74
C VAL A 124 -1.05 0.71 -4.08
N MET A 125 -0.29 0.47 -5.16
CA MET A 125 -0.90 0.10 -6.45
C MET A 125 -1.67 -1.21 -6.39
N LEU A 126 -1.11 -2.23 -5.72
CA LEU A 126 -1.79 -3.51 -5.52
C LEU A 126 -3.10 -3.31 -4.72
N GLY A 127 -3.08 -2.50 -3.67
CA GLY A 127 -4.26 -2.16 -2.89
C GLY A 127 -5.31 -1.40 -3.71
N LEU A 128 -4.88 -0.47 -4.56
CA LEU A 128 -5.78 0.23 -5.48
C LEU A 128 -6.42 -0.73 -6.51
N GLY A 129 -5.65 -1.68 -7.03
CA GLY A 129 -6.14 -2.74 -7.91
C GLY A 129 -7.18 -3.63 -7.22
N LEU A 130 -6.87 -4.11 -6.01
CA LEU A 130 -7.79 -4.91 -5.20
C LEU A 130 -9.08 -4.13 -4.85
N ASN A 131 -8.95 -2.83 -4.59
CA ASN A 131 -10.09 -1.96 -4.28
C ASN A 131 -11.08 -1.81 -5.46
N ILE A 132 -10.65 -2.07 -6.71
CA ILE A 132 -11.60 -2.13 -7.83
C ILE A 132 -12.59 -3.28 -7.63
N VAL A 133 -12.10 -4.46 -7.26
CA VAL A 133 -12.94 -5.67 -7.13
C VAL A 133 -13.72 -5.65 -5.81
N VAL A 134 -13.01 -5.51 -4.69
CA VAL A 134 -13.62 -5.57 -3.36
C VAL A 134 -14.36 -4.27 -3.03
N GLY A 135 -13.78 -3.13 -3.39
CA GLY A 135 -14.31 -1.81 -3.05
C GLY A 135 -15.44 -1.35 -3.97
N LEU A 136 -15.35 -1.57 -5.29
CA LEU A 136 -16.40 -1.11 -6.22
C LEU A 136 -17.44 -2.17 -6.48
N ALA A 137 -17.02 -3.36 -6.92
CA ALA A 137 -17.96 -4.43 -7.24
C ALA A 137 -18.49 -5.17 -6.00
N GLY A 138 -17.85 -5.03 -4.83
CA GLY A 138 -18.29 -5.71 -3.60
C GLY A 138 -18.03 -7.22 -3.61
N LEU A 139 -17.21 -7.69 -4.55
CA LEU A 139 -16.90 -9.10 -4.72
C LEU A 139 -15.72 -9.49 -3.84
N LEU A 140 -15.79 -10.67 -3.23
CA LEU A 140 -14.72 -11.19 -2.38
C LEU A 140 -13.64 -11.82 -3.27
N ASP A 141 -12.47 -11.18 -3.34
CA ASP A 141 -11.31 -11.66 -4.10
C ASP A 141 -10.11 -11.91 -3.17
N LEU A 142 -9.81 -13.19 -2.94
CA LEU A 142 -8.63 -13.63 -2.19
C LEU A 142 -7.47 -14.06 -3.12
N GLY A 143 -7.75 -14.15 -4.42
CA GLY A 143 -6.81 -14.62 -5.44
C GLY A 143 -6.00 -13.51 -6.10
N PHE A 144 -6.25 -12.25 -5.78
CA PHE A 144 -5.64 -11.09 -6.42
C PHE A 144 -4.10 -11.18 -6.58
N VAL A 145 -3.42 -11.74 -5.59
CA VAL A 145 -1.94 -11.90 -5.58
C VAL A 145 -1.44 -12.76 -6.74
N ALA A 146 -2.26 -13.66 -7.27
CA ALA A 146 -1.90 -14.47 -8.43
C ALA A 146 -1.73 -13.63 -9.71
N PHE A 147 -2.55 -12.59 -9.93
CA PHE A 147 -2.37 -11.70 -11.08
C PHE A 147 -1.07 -10.90 -10.97
N TYR A 148 -0.73 -10.48 -9.76
CA TYR A 148 0.56 -9.87 -9.47
C TYR A 148 1.72 -10.85 -9.77
N ALA A 149 1.60 -12.12 -9.34
CA ALA A 149 2.61 -13.14 -9.60
C ALA A 149 2.77 -13.41 -11.11
N VAL A 150 1.68 -13.55 -11.87
CA VAL A 150 1.73 -13.74 -13.33
C VAL A 150 2.46 -12.59 -14.02
N GLY A 151 2.17 -11.34 -13.65
CA GLY A 151 2.87 -10.16 -14.20
C GLY A 151 4.36 -10.14 -13.84
N ALA A 152 4.70 -10.39 -12.57
CA ALA A 152 6.08 -10.40 -12.09
C ALA A 152 6.92 -11.51 -12.72
N TYR A 153 6.37 -12.73 -12.83
CA TYR A 153 7.05 -13.84 -13.49
C TYR A 153 7.14 -13.67 -15.01
N SER A 154 6.13 -13.05 -15.64
CA SER A 154 6.23 -12.65 -17.05
C SER A 154 7.43 -11.72 -17.27
N TYR A 155 7.62 -10.74 -16.37
CA TYR A 155 8.79 -9.86 -16.41
C TYR A 155 10.10 -10.64 -16.26
N ALA A 156 10.20 -11.43 -15.21
CA ALA A 156 11.41 -12.17 -14.87
C ALA A 156 11.83 -13.17 -15.95
N LEU A 157 10.88 -13.92 -16.51
CA LEU A 157 11.16 -14.96 -17.52
C LEU A 157 11.51 -14.36 -18.88
N LEU A 158 10.81 -13.30 -19.30
CA LEU A 158 11.11 -12.64 -20.56
C LEU A 158 12.46 -11.92 -20.52
N ASN A 159 12.81 -11.34 -19.37
CA ASN A 159 14.15 -10.77 -19.18
C ASN A 159 15.22 -11.87 -19.18
N LEU A 160 14.99 -13.00 -18.49
CA LEU A 160 15.96 -14.09 -18.38
C LEU A 160 16.24 -14.81 -19.71
N HIS A 161 15.20 -15.15 -20.47
CA HIS A 161 15.33 -15.99 -21.67
C HIS A 161 15.56 -15.18 -22.94
N PHE A 162 14.97 -13.99 -23.04
CA PHE A 162 14.99 -13.17 -24.26
C PHE A 162 15.77 -11.86 -24.10
N GLY A 163 16.27 -11.55 -22.90
CA GLY A 163 17.00 -10.31 -22.64
C GLY A 163 16.16 -9.04 -22.81
N LEU A 164 14.82 -9.17 -22.81
CA LEU A 164 13.94 -8.03 -23.05
C LEU A 164 14.02 -7.04 -21.89
N GLY A 165 14.20 -5.76 -22.23
CA GLY A 165 14.30 -4.67 -21.26
C GLY A 165 12.96 -4.27 -20.64
N PHE A 166 13.02 -3.45 -19.58
CA PHE A 166 11.87 -2.99 -18.81
C PHE A 166 10.68 -2.51 -19.64
N TRP A 167 10.94 -1.60 -20.59
CA TRP A 167 9.91 -0.96 -21.39
C TRP A 167 9.22 -1.89 -22.40
N ALA A 168 9.93 -2.90 -22.89
CA ALA A 168 9.35 -3.90 -23.80
C ALA A 168 8.46 -4.86 -23.03
N VAL A 169 8.91 -5.29 -21.84
CA VAL A 169 8.19 -6.30 -21.07
C VAL A 169 7.03 -5.70 -20.27
N LEU A 170 7.07 -4.42 -19.90
CA LEU A 170 5.97 -3.75 -19.20
C LEU A 170 4.60 -3.94 -19.89
N PRO A 171 4.41 -3.58 -21.18
CA PRO A 171 3.14 -3.81 -21.86
C PRO A 171 2.84 -5.29 -22.06
N ILE A 172 3.84 -6.13 -22.33
CA ILE A 172 3.65 -7.58 -22.51
C ILE A 172 3.15 -8.22 -21.21
N GLY A 173 3.76 -7.88 -20.08
CA GLY A 173 3.36 -8.36 -18.76
C GLY A 173 1.95 -7.88 -18.38
N GLY A 174 1.60 -6.63 -18.72
CA GLY A 174 0.24 -6.13 -18.55
C GLY A 174 -0.78 -6.88 -19.41
N LEU A 175 -0.46 -7.16 -20.69
CA LEU A 175 -1.31 -7.92 -21.59
C LEU A 175 -1.46 -9.37 -21.15
N LEU A 176 -0.38 -10.02 -20.71
CA LEU A 176 -0.43 -11.38 -20.16
C LEU A 176 -1.26 -11.42 -18.88
N GLY A 177 -1.06 -10.45 -17.97
CA GLY A 177 -1.88 -10.31 -16.77
C GLY A 177 -3.36 -10.15 -17.09
N ALA A 178 -3.71 -9.30 -18.07
CA ALA A 178 -5.08 -9.12 -18.54
C ALA A 178 -5.66 -10.39 -19.19
N LEU A 179 -4.85 -11.09 -20.00
CA LEU A 179 -5.24 -12.33 -20.66
C LEU A 179 -5.53 -13.43 -19.64
N PHE A 180 -4.65 -13.65 -18.67
CA PHE A 180 -4.89 -14.57 -17.57
C PHE A 180 -6.11 -14.15 -16.74
N GLY A 181 -6.26 -12.84 -16.49
CA GLY A 181 -7.45 -12.25 -15.85
C GLY A 181 -8.75 -12.60 -16.57
N ILE A 182 -8.79 -12.52 -17.91
CA ILE A 182 -9.98 -12.87 -18.71
C ILE A 182 -10.24 -14.38 -18.68
N ILE A 183 -9.20 -15.19 -18.87
CA ILE A 183 -9.32 -16.66 -18.85
C ILE A 183 -9.92 -17.15 -17.54
N LEU A 184 -9.51 -16.54 -16.43
CA LEU A 184 -9.94 -16.94 -15.09
C LEU A 184 -11.22 -16.24 -14.66
N GLY A 185 -11.41 -14.99 -15.06
CA GLY A 185 -12.64 -14.25 -14.81
C GLY A 185 -13.85 -14.93 -15.45
N PHE A 186 -13.69 -15.49 -16.66
CA PHE A 186 -14.83 -16.06 -17.40
C PHE A 186 -15.54 -17.23 -16.67
N PRO A 187 -14.85 -18.26 -16.14
CA PRO A 187 -15.47 -19.27 -15.28
C PRO A 187 -16.06 -18.68 -13.99
N VAL A 188 -15.37 -17.69 -13.42
CA VAL A 188 -15.65 -17.13 -12.11
C VAL A 188 -16.91 -16.23 -12.12
N LEU A 189 -17.24 -15.60 -13.25
CA LEU A 189 -18.45 -14.78 -13.42
C LEU A 189 -19.76 -15.56 -13.16
N ARG A 190 -19.72 -16.89 -13.14
CA ARG A 190 -20.89 -17.74 -12.86
C ARG A 190 -21.09 -18.01 -11.37
N LEU A 191 -20.13 -17.62 -10.52
CA LEU A 191 -20.12 -17.89 -9.09
C LEU A 191 -20.37 -16.61 -8.31
N ARG A 192 -21.02 -16.74 -7.15
CA ARG A 192 -21.41 -15.61 -6.31
C ARG A 192 -21.12 -15.88 -4.84
N GLY A 193 -20.98 -14.81 -4.07
CA GLY A 193 -20.77 -14.85 -2.63
C GLY A 193 -19.58 -15.73 -2.23
N ASP A 194 -19.81 -16.68 -1.35
CA ASP A 194 -18.76 -17.53 -0.79
C ASP A 194 -18.10 -18.45 -1.84
N TYR A 195 -18.84 -18.88 -2.86
CA TYR A 195 -18.27 -19.70 -3.94
C TYR A 195 -17.23 -18.93 -4.75
N LEU A 196 -17.45 -17.62 -4.95
CA LEU A 196 -16.49 -16.75 -5.60
C LEU A 196 -15.21 -16.63 -4.77
N ALA A 197 -15.35 -16.46 -3.45
CA ALA A 197 -14.22 -16.40 -2.52
C ALA A 197 -13.37 -17.68 -2.53
N ILE A 198 -14.03 -18.85 -2.49
CA ILE A 198 -13.34 -20.16 -2.49
C ILE A 198 -12.54 -20.36 -3.77
N VAL A 199 -13.12 -20.02 -4.93
CA VAL A 199 -12.45 -20.22 -6.22
C VAL A 199 -11.30 -19.24 -6.42
N THR A 200 -11.44 -17.98 -6.00
CA THR A 200 -10.33 -17.01 -6.09
C THR A 200 -9.16 -17.42 -5.18
N LEU A 201 -9.43 -17.88 -3.95
CA LEU A 201 -8.41 -18.43 -3.06
C LEU A 201 -7.74 -19.66 -3.69
N GLY A 202 -8.52 -20.62 -4.16
CA GLY A 202 -8.02 -21.83 -4.81
C GLY A 202 -7.11 -21.51 -5.99
N PHE A 203 -7.49 -20.53 -6.82
CA PHE A 203 -6.64 -20.06 -7.91
C PHE A 203 -5.32 -19.44 -7.41
N GLY A 204 -5.39 -18.59 -6.38
CA GLY A 204 -4.22 -18.02 -5.72
C GLY A 204 -3.24 -19.10 -5.25
N GLU A 205 -3.78 -20.14 -4.63
CA GLU A 205 -3.03 -21.29 -4.14
C GLU A 205 -2.43 -22.12 -5.28
N ILE A 206 -3.18 -22.38 -6.35
CA ILE A 206 -2.69 -23.11 -7.53
C ILE A 206 -1.49 -22.38 -8.14
N ILE A 207 -1.57 -21.06 -8.33
CA ILE A 207 -0.44 -20.29 -8.89
C ILE A 207 0.76 -20.34 -7.95
N ARG A 208 0.56 -20.20 -6.63
CA ARG A 208 1.68 -20.33 -5.67
C ARG A 208 2.32 -21.71 -5.77
N LEU A 209 1.54 -22.77 -5.73
CA LEU A 209 2.02 -24.16 -5.82
C LEU A 209 2.76 -24.42 -7.14
N VAL A 210 2.24 -23.94 -8.26
CA VAL A 210 2.90 -24.07 -9.56
C VAL A 210 4.25 -23.36 -9.56
N LEU A 211 4.31 -22.12 -9.04
CA LEU A 211 5.55 -21.34 -8.98
C LEU A 211 6.56 -21.90 -7.97
N GLU A 212 6.12 -22.54 -6.89
CA GLU A 212 7.03 -23.14 -5.91
C GLU A 212 7.53 -24.52 -6.35
N ASN A 213 6.70 -25.33 -7.02
CA ASN A 213 7.05 -26.71 -7.35
C ASN A 213 7.63 -26.88 -8.77
N TRP A 214 7.32 -25.99 -9.71
CA TRP A 214 7.80 -26.10 -11.09
C TRP A 214 9.19 -25.48 -11.28
N GLY A 215 10.20 -26.10 -10.66
CA GLY A 215 11.57 -25.56 -10.61
C GLY A 215 12.20 -25.25 -11.96
N THR A 216 11.91 -26.01 -13.02
CA THR A 216 12.46 -25.75 -14.36
C THR A 216 11.91 -24.48 -15.01
N PHE A 217 10.70 -24.07 -14.63
CA PHE A 217 10.05 -22.88 -15.15
C PHE A 217 10.31 -21.66 -14.26
N SER A 218 9.99 -21.74 -12.97
CA SER A 218 9.98 -20.60 -12.05
C SER A 218 11.24 -20.45 -11.19
N LYS A 219 12.15 -21.44 -11.23
CA LYS A 219 13.24 -21.64 -10.25
C LYS A 219 12.74 -21.89 -8.81
N GLY A 220 11.47 -22.26 -8.65
CA GLY A 220 10.91 -22.68 -7.37
C GLY A 220 11.00 -21.58 -6.30
N PRO A 221 11.21 -21.95 -5.02
CA PRO A 221 11.24 -21.01 -3.90
C PRO A 221 12.41 -20.01 -3.96
N SER A 222 13.46 -20.31 -4.73
CA SER A 222 14.60 -19.40 -4.90
C SER A 222 14.27 -18.19 -5.79
N GLY A 223 13.22 -18.31 -6.63
CA GLY A 223 12.84 -17.29 -7.58
C GLY A 223 13.92 -16.98 -8.63
N ILE A 224 13.71 -15.90 -9.37
CA ILE A 224 14.61 -15.48 -10.45
C ILE A 224 15.41 -14.26 -9.98
N SER A 225 16.71 -14.45 -9.77
CA SER A 225 17.66 -13.40 -9.40
C SER A 225 18.30 -12.71 -10.61
N ASN A 226 19.01 -11.60 -10.36
CA ASN A 226 19.73 -10.81 -11.38
C ASN A 226 18.85 -10.28 -12.53
N ILE A 227 17.62 -9.89 -12.20
CA ILE A 227 16.74 -9.23 -13.15
C ILE A 227 17.23 -7.80 -13.36
N SER A 228 17.34 -7.40 -14.63
CA SER A 228 17.79 -6.05 -14.99
C SER A 228 16.81 -4.99 -14.47
N ARG A 229 17.36 -3.96 -13.83
CA ARG A 229 16.60 -2.80 -13.36
C ARG A 229 16.11 -1.96 -14.56
N PRO A 230 15.04 -1.16 -14.40
CA PRO A 230 14.63 -0.22 -15.43
C PRO A 230 15.77 0.76 -15.76
N GLY A 231 16.24 0.73 -17.01
CA GLY A 231 17.16 1.71 -17.57
C GLY A 231 16.43 2.83 -18.31
N PHE A 232 17.14 3.91 -18.61
CA PHE A 232 16.62 4.98 -19.46
C PHE A 232 16.78 4.58 -20.93
N PHE A 233 15.76 3.93 -21.50
CA PHE A 233 15.69 3.53 -22.92
C PHE A 233 17.00 2.95 -23.49
N GLY A 234 17.54 1.91 -22.85
CA GLY A 234 18.74 1.21 -23.31
C GLY A 234 20.07 1.76 -22.78
N MET A 235 20.05 2.84 -21.98
CA MET A 235 21.22 3.27 -21.22
C MET A 235 21.28 2.59 -19.85
N ASP A 236 22.43 1.99 -19.56
CA ASP A 236 22.73 1.44 -18.24
C ASP A 236 23.00 2.58 -17.26
N LEU A 237 22.21 2.61 -16.18
CA LEU A 237 22.36 3.58 -15.11
C LEU A 237 23.20 2.99 -13.97
N PRO A 238 24.04 3.80 -13.31
CA PRO A 238 24.64 3.43 -12.03
C PRO A 238 23.56 2.99 -11.03
N LEU A 239 23.90 2.08 -10.11
CA LEU A 239 22.95 1.45 -9.21
C LEU A 239 22.08 2.46 -8.43
N ASP A 240 22.69 3.51 -7.88
CA ASP A 240 21.97 4.53 -7.12
C ASP A 240 20.98 5.32 -8.00
N GLN A 241 21.40 5.66 -9.23
CA GLN A 241 20.54 6.34 -10.19
C GLN A 241 19.41 5.44 -10.67
N ALA A 242 19.67 4.15 -10.90
CA ALA A 242 18.64 3.17 -11.29
C ALA A 242 17.58 2.99 -10.18
N ILE A 243 18.00 3.02 -8.91
CA ILE A 243 17.08 2.94 -7.76
C ILE A 243 16.20 4.19 -7.68
N MET A 244 16.80 5.36 -7.79
CA MET A 244 16.07 6.63 -7.82
C MET A 244 15.11 6.72 -9.01
N TYR A 245 15.54 6.26 -10.18
CA TYR A 245 14.73 6.22 -11.39
C TYR A 245 13.54 5.26 -11.25
N THR A 246 13.76 4.07 -10.69
CA THR A 246 12.69 3.10 -10.40
C THR A 246 11.65 3.69 -9.45
N TYR A 247 12.11 4.42 -8.42
CA TYR A 247 11.21 5.12 -7.50
C TYR A 247 10.32 6.14 -8.23
N TYR A 248 10.88 6.97 -9.10
CA TYR A 248 10.11 7.94 -9.87
C TYR A 248 9.11 7.30 -10.84
N ILE A 249 9.51 6.21 -11.50
CA ILE A 249 8.61 5.41 -12.32
C ILE A 249 7.43 4.89 -11.47
N MET A 250 7.69 4.40 -10.26
CA MET A 250 6.63 3.89 -9.37
C MET A 250 5.70 4.99 -8.88
N VAL A 251 6.22 6.18 -8.55
CA VAL A 251 5.40 7.35 -8.22
C VAL A 251 4.50 7.72 -9.40
N LEU A 252 5.06 7.76 -10.62
CA LEU A 252 4.30 8.03 -11.84
C LEU A 252 3.20 6.99 -12.06
N PHE A 253 3.50 5.69 -11.91
CA PHE A 253 2.49 4.64 -12.05
C PHE A 253 1.41 4.69 -10.97
N VAL A 254 1.74 5.05 -9.74
CA VAL A 254 0.73 5.27 -8.70
C VAL A 254 -0.21 6.40 -9.10
N ILE A 255 0.32 7.52 -9.59
CA ILE A 255 -0.50 8.66 -10.05
C ILE A 255 -1.40 8.24 -11.21
N ILE A 256 -0.85 7.54 -12.21
CA ILE A 256 -1.62 7.01 -13.34
C ILE A 256 -2.70 6.03 -12.84
N THR A 257 -2.38 5.13 -11.92
CA THR A 257 -3.31 4.17 -11.36
C THR A 257 -4.45 4.87 -10.63
N ILE A 258 -4.16 5.88 -9.80
CA ILE A 258 -5.18 6.70 -9.12
C ILE A 258 -6.07 7.40 -10.15
N PHE A 259 -5.48 7.99 -11.19
CA PHE A 259 -6.23 8.63 -12.26
C PHE A 259 -7.17 7.65 -12.98
N VAL A 260 -6.66 6.48 -13.38
CA VAL A 260 -7.43 5.42 -14.04
C VAL A 260 -8.54 4.90 -13.14
N VAL A 261 -8.24 4.61 -11.88
CA VAL A 261 -9.24 4.12 -10.90
C VAL A 261 -10.35 5.14 -10.70
N ASN A 262 -10.04 6.42 -10.48
CA ASN A 262 -11.05 7.47 -10.35
C ASN A 262 -11.89 7.58 -11.64
N ARG A 263 -11.25 7.54 -12.81
CA ARG A 263 -11.95 7.60 -14.09
C ARG A 263 -12.85 6.39 -14.31
N LEU A 264 -12.42 5.21 -13.86
CA LEU A 264 -13.18 3.97 -13.95
C LEU A 264 -14.40 4.00 -13.04
N GLN A 265 -14.27 4.52 -11.82
CA GLN A 265 -15.39 4.74 -10.88
C GLN A 265 -16.47 5.64 -11.48
N ASP A 266 -16.06 6.76 -12.09
CA ASP A 266 -16.97 7.70 -12.75
C ASP A 266 -17.47 7.22 -14.12
N SER A 267 -17.03 6.05 -14.59
CA SER A 267 -17.47 5.49 -15.88
C SER A 267 -18.82 4.76 -15.78
N ARG A 268 -19.41 4.40 -16.93
CA ARG A 268 -20.64 3.60 -16.96
C ARG A 268 -20.44 2.21 -16.32
N LEU A 269 -19.27 1.60 -16.53
CA LEU A 269 -18.90 0.31 -15.95
C LEU A 269 -18.77 0.40 -14.42
N GLY A 270 -18.09 1.43 -13.92
CA GLY A 270 -17.92 1.64 -12.49
C GLY A 270 -19.25 1.85 -11.76
N ARG A 271 -20.15 2.65 -12.35
CA ARG A 271 -21.52 2.82 -11.82
C ARG A 271 -22.33 1.53 -11.84
N ALA A 272 -22.18 0.70 -12.86
CA ALA A 272 -22.85 -0.61 -12.92
C ALA A 272 -22.35 -1.56 -11.83
N TRP A 273 -21.03 -1.61 -11.58
CA TRP A 273 -20.47 -2.39 -10.48
C TRP A 273 -20.91 -1.90 -9.11
N LEU A 274 -21.00 -0.57 -8.93
CA LEU A 274 -21.52 0.01 -7.70
C LEU A 274 -22.99 -0.38 -7.46
N ALA A 275 -23.82 -0.33 -8.51
CA ALA A 275 -25.22 -0.75 -8.41
C ALA A 275 -25.36 -2.24 -8.08
N LEU A 276 -24.55 -3.10 -8.73
CA LEU A 276 -24.48 -4.54 -8.42
C LEU A 276 -24.09 -4.81 -6.95
N ARG A 277 -23.20 -3.99 -6.40
CA ARG A 277 -22.79 -4.08 -4.99
C ARG A 277 -23.92 -3.70 -4.02
N GLU A 278 -24.76 -2.73 -4.39
CA GLU A 278 -25.85 -2.24 -3.52
C GLU A 278 -27.06 -3.18 -3.53
N ASP A 279 -27.52 -3.62 -4.70
CA ASP A 279 -28.59 -4.61 -4.82
C ASP A 279 -28.44 -5.40 -6.14
N GLU A 280 -27.87 -6.59 -6.02
CA GLU A 280 -27.64 -7.47 -7.16
C GLU A 280 -28.96 -8.00 -7.77
N ILE A 281 -30.00 -8.19 -6.95
CA ILE A 281 -31.30 -8.73 -7.39
C ILE A 281 -32.07 -7.65 -8.16
N ALA A 282 -32.06 -6.41 -7.67
CA ALA A 282 -32.68 -5.27 -8.37
C ALA A 282 -31.99 -4.96 -9.71
N CYS A 283 -30.68 -5.21 -9.85
CA CYS A 283 -29.95 -5.03 -11.11
C CYS A 283 -30.26 -6.10 -12.17
N GLN A 284 -30.87 -7.23 -11.79
CA GLN A 284 -31.23 -8.31 -12.73
C GLN A 284 -32.62 -8.19 -13.34
N ALA A 285 -33.51 -7.41 -12.71
CA ALA A 285 -34.88 -7.16 -13.15
C ALA A 285 -34.96 -6.12 -14.28
#